data_AF-A0A2J9DZ07-F1
#
_entry.id   AF-A0A2J9DZ07-F1
#
_cell.length_a   1.000
_cell.length_b   1.000
_cell.length_c   1.000
_cell.angle_alpha   90.00
_cell.angle_beta   90.00
_cell.angle_gamma   90.00
#
_symmetry.space_group_name_H-M   'P 1'
#
loop_
_entity.id
_entity.type
_entity.pdbx_description
1 polymer ?
#
loop_
_entity_poly.entity_id
_entity_poly.type
_entity_poly.pdbx_seq_one_letter_code
_entity_poly.pdbx_strand_id
1 'polypeptide(L)'
;MTTTAKNHWLFWGFWILINALTSFIWGSLLVNSALWALLGMLLGIMVFIVIYGAVDHYFIKHNHLNVHRALRRSVFIKAGLQLLNVFVLIGFSVSPEIWAGIIAVGITDEILGINQIQHPFLFALLSTLFTGALLSLLVAALTAIIALVKRCR
;
A
#
# COMPACT_ATOMS: atom_id res chain seq x y z
N MET A 1 -29.50 7.23 -6.41
CA MET A 1 -28.19 7.84 -6.15
C MET A 1 -27.35 7.11 -5.07
N THR A 2 -27.62 5.84 -4.74
CA THR A 2 -26.96 5.11 -3.63
C THR A 2 -26.02 3.98 -4.08
N THR A 3 -26.04 3.61 -5.36
CA THR A 3 -25.27 2.48 -5.91
C THR A 3 -23.79 2.79 -6.14
N THR A 4 -23.42 4.04 -6.42
CA THR A 4 -22.03 4.46 -6.62
C THR A 4 -21.20 4.44 -5.34
N ALA A 5 -21.79 4.78 -4.19
CA ALA A 5 -21.08 4.86 -2.91
C ALA A 5 -20.70 3.48 -2.35
N LYS A 6 -21.61 2.50 -2.42
CA LYS A 6 -21.34 1.13 -1.94
C LYS A 6 -20.26 0.45 -2.80
N ASN A 7 -20.27 0.71 -4.11
CA ASN A 7 -19.30 0.16 -5.05
C ASN A 7 -17.88 0.67 -4.85
N HIS A 8 -17.66 1.92 -4.38
CA HIS A 8 -16.29 2.40 -4.13
C HIS A 8 -15.67 1.77 -2.88
N TRP A 9 -16.46 1.53 -1.82
CA TRP A 9 -15.93 0.96 -0.57
C TRP A 9 -15.53 -0.49 -0.78
N LEU A 10 -16.35 -1.25 -1.52
CA LEU A 10 -16.03 -2.60 -1.94
C LEU A 10 -14.81 -2.63 -2.86
N PHE A 11 -14.68 -1.68 -3.80
CA PHE A 11 -13.52 -1.59 -4.68
C PHE A 11 -12.22 -1.39 -3.88
N TRP A 12 -12.17 -0.42 -2.97
CA TRP A 12 -10.97 -0.15 -2.18
C TRP A 12 -10.68 -1.26 -1.17
N GLY A 13 -11.71 -1.77 -0.50
CA GLY A 13 -11.58 -2.92 0.38
C GLY A 13 -10.95 -4.13 -0.33
N PHE A 14 -11.49 -4.50 -1.50
CA PHE A 14 -10.98 -5.63 -2.29
C PHE A 14 -9.52 -5.43 -2.73
N TRP A 15 -9.21 -4.28 -3.36
CA TRP A 15 -7.88 -4.05 -3.91
C TRP A 15 -6.79 -3.88 -2.85
N ILE A 16 -7.09 -3.18 -1.75
CA ILE A 16 -6.12 -2.99 -0.67
C ILE A 16 -5.89 -4.32 0.05
N LEU A 17 -6.95 -5.12 0.27
CA LEU A 17 -6.82 -6.44 0.88
C LEU A 17 -5.98 -7.38 0.02
N ILE A 18 -6.25 -7.46 -1.30
CA ILE A 18 -5.44 -8.28 -2.20
C ILE A 18 -3.98 -7.84 -2.17
N ASN A 19 -3.72 -6.55 -2.35
CA ASN A 19 -2.35 -6.03 -2.37
C ASN A 19 -1.63 -6.38 -1.06
N ALA A 20 -2.28 -6.20 0.08
CA ALA A 20 -1.69 -6.48 1.37
C ALA A 20 -1.49 -7.97 1.65
N LEU A 21 -2.40 -8.84 1.18
CA LEU A 21 -2.23 -10.30 1.26
C LEU A 21 -1.04 -10.76 0.41
N THR A 22 -0.89 -10.23 -0.80
CA THR A 22 0.25 -10.53 -1.66
C THR A 22 1.57 -10.08 -1.00
N SER A 23 1.60 -8.88 -0.42
CA SER A 23 2.75 -8.38 0.35
C SER A 23 3.04 -9.24 1.58
N PHE A 24 2.00 -9.68 2.29
CA PHE A 24 2.15 -10.53 3.47
C PHE A 24 2.70 -11.91 3.13
N ILE A 25 2.25 -12.54 2.04
CA ILE A 25 2.81 -13.83 1.60
C ILE A 25 4.32 -13.65 1.37
N TRP A 26 4.73 -12.56 0.71
CA TRP A 26 6.14 -12.29 0.47
C TRP A 26 6.93 -11.98 1.74
N GLY A 27 6.37 -11.17 2.64
CA GLY A 27 6.99 -10.84 3.93
C GLY A 27 7.05 -12.02 4.90
N SER A 28 6.05 -12.90 4.90
CA SER A 28 5.97 -14.07 5.78
C SER A 28 6.98 -15.16 5.40
N LEU A 29 7.37 -15.27 4.12
CA LEU A 29 8.51 -16.09 3.70
C LEU A 29 9.83 -15.60 4.31
N LEU A 30 9.91 -14.33 4.72
CA LEU A 30 11.11 -13.71 5.27
C LEU A 30 11.08 -13.61 6.81
N VAL A 31 9.91 -13.71 7.44
CA VAL A 31 9.73 -13.41 8.87
C VAL A 31 8.75 -14.36 9.57
N ASN A 32 9.21 -14.98 10.66
CA ASN A 32 8.40 -15.84 11.54
C ASN A 32 7.29 -14.99 12.21
N SER A 33 6.02 -15.22 11.85
CA SER A 33 4.93 -14.32 12.24
C SER A 33 4.19 -14.81 13.49
N ALA A 34 4.39 -14.10 14.59
CA ALA A 34 3.56 -14.21 15.79
C ALA A 34 2.15 -13.64 15.52
N LEU A 35 1.11 -14.22 16.13
CA LEU A 35 -0.30 -13.80 15.96
C LEU A 35 -0.52 -12.30 16.20
N TRP A 36 0.23 -11.70 17.11
CA TRP A 36 0.20 -10.25 17.38
C TRP A 36 0.67 -9.39 16.21
N ALA A 37 1.67 -9.84 15.45
CA ALA A 37 2.14 -9.14 14.25
C ALA A 37 1.07 -9.17 13.15
N LEU A 38 0.36 -10.30 13.01
CA LEU A 38 -0.76 -10.42 12.07
C LEU A 38 -1.87 -9.40 12.39
N LEU A 39 -2.25 -9.28 13.66
CA LEU A 39 -3.26 -8.30 14.09
C LEU A 39 -2.83 -6.86 13.83
N GLY A 40 -1.56 -6.52 14.10
CA GLY A 40 -1.01 -5.19 13.81
C GLY A 40 -1.07 -4.85 12.33
N MET A 41 -0.69 -5.80 11.47
CA MET A 41 -0.80 -5.63 10.02
C MET A 41 -2.25 -5.48 9.56
N LEU A 42 -3.18 -6.33 10.02
CA LEU A 42 -4.60 -6.23 9.67
C LEU A 42 -5.18 -4.87 10.03
N LEU A 43 -4.82 -4.32 11.19
CA LEU A 43 -5.25 -2.98 11.57
C LEU A 43 -4.66 -1.91 10.62
N GLY A 44 -3.37 -2.02 10.26
CA GLY A 44 -2.76 -1.13 9.28
C GLY A 44 -3.45 -1.15 7.91
N ILE A 45 -3.85 -2.34 7.44
CA ILE A 45 -4.64 -2.53 6.21
C ILE A 45 -5.99 -1.82 6.32
N MET A 46 -6.70 -2.00 7.44
CA MET A 46 -7.98 -1.34 7.69
C MET A 46 -7.87 0.17 7.67
N VAL A 47 -6.80 0.73 8.24
CA VAL A 47 -6.52 2.18 8.19
C VAL A 47 -6.43 2.65 6.73
N PHE A 48 -5.71 1.93 5.86
CA PHE A 48 -5.64 2.30 4.44
C PHE A 48 -6.98 2.16 3.72
N ILE A 49 -7.78 1.13 4.00
CA ILE A 49 -9.12 0.99 3.41
C ILE A 49 -9.98 2.22 3.73
N VAL A 50 -9.94 2.66 4.99
CA VAL A 50 -10.67 3.86 5.43
C VAL A 50 -10.13 5.11 4.76
N ILE A 51 -8.80 5.32 4.73
CA ILE A 51 -8.19 6.50 4.11
C ILE A 51 -8.54 6.59 2.63
N TYR A 52 -8.28 5.53 1.85
CA TYR A 52 -8.54 5.54 0.42
C TYR A 52 -10.03 5.65 0.11
N GLY A 53 -10.89 4.95 0.84
CA GLY A 53 -12.34 5.04 0.67
C GLY A 53 -12.88 6.45 1.00
N ALA A 54 -12.37 7.10 2.04
CA ALA A 54 -12.74 8.46 2.42
C ALA A 54 -12.24 9.49 1.40
N VAL A 55 -10.99 9.38 0.95
CA VAL A 55 -10.38 10.25 -0.07
C VAL A 55 -11.13 10.13 -1.40
N ASP A 56 -11.45 8.90 -1.82
CA ASP A 56 -12.20 8.67 -3.06
C ASP A 56 -13.63 9.25 -2.96
N HIS A 57 -14.29 9.06 -1.82
CA HIS A 57 -15.60 9.65 -1.57
C HIS A 57 -15.56 11.18 -1.59
N TYR A 58 -14.51 11.78 -1.01
CA TYR A 58 -14.31 13.23 -1.01
C TYR A 58 -14.19 13.77 -2.44
N PHE A 59 -13.42 13.13 -3.32
CA PHE A 59 -13.27 13.56 -4.71
C PHE A 59 -14.55 13.41 -5.53
N ILE A 60 -15.33 12.36 -5.28
CA ILE A 60 -16.65 12.19 -5.92
C ILE A 60 -17.59 13.31 -5.47
N LYS A 61 -17.63 13.62 -4.17
CA LYS A 61 -18.53 14.64 -3.60
C LYS A 61 -18.21 16.05 -4.12
N HIS A 62 -16.94 16.37 -4.34
CA HIS A 62 -16.49 17.68 -4.84
C HIS A 62 -16.37 17.73 -6.37
N ASN A 63 -16.89 16.73 -7.08
CA ASN A 63 -16.90 16.64 -8.55
C ASN A 63 -15.50 16.65 -9.21
N HIS A 64 -14.46 16.24 -8.47
CA HIS A 64 -13.09 16.10 -8.98
C HIS A 64 -12.90 14.75 -9.69
N LEU A 65 -13.71 14.51 -10.74
CA LEU A 65 -13.79 13.21 -11.43
C LEU A 65 -12.48 12.79 -12.13
N ASN A 66 -11.62 13.75 -12.48
CA ASN A 66 -10.30 13.47 -13.06
C ASN A 66 -9.35 12.89 -12.01
N VAL A 67 -9.39 13.42 -10.79
CA VAL A 67 -8.57 12.94 -9.66
C VAL A 67 -9.07 11.58 -9.18
N HIS A 68 -10.38 11.40 -9.09
CA HIS A 68 -11.01 10.09 -8.84
C HIS A 68 -10.53 9.01 -9.83
N ARG A 69 -10.56 9.30 -11.14
CA ARG A 69 -10.09 8.37 -12.18
C ARG A 69 -8.59 8.11 -12.09
N ALA A 70 -7.79 9.12 -11.77
CA ALA A 70 -6.35 8.96 -11.56
C ALA A 70 -6.06 8.05 -10.35
N LEU A 71 -6.78 8.25 -9.24
CA LEU A 71 -6.67 7.44 -8.03
C LEU A 71 -7.04 5.97 -8.29
N ARG A 72 -8.12 5.70 -9.04
CA ARG A 72 -8.44 4.31 -9.43
C ARG A 72 -7.40 3.72 -10.36
N ARG A 73 -6.81 4.50 -11.27
CA ARG A 73 -5.73 4.04 -12.16
C ARG A 73 -4.46 3.69 -11.39
N SER A 74 -4.19 4.40 -10.30
CA SER A 74 -3.01 4.19 -9.46
C SER A 74 -2.97 2.78 -8.85
N VAL A 75 -4.14 2.17 -8.60
CA VAL A 75 -4.25 0.79 -8.13
C VAL A 75 -3.67 -0.20 -9.14
N PHE A 76 -3.94 -0.02 -10.44
CA PHE A 76 -3.38 -0.89 -11.48
C PHE A 76 -1.88 -0.70 -11.65
N ILE A 77 -1.37 0.53 -11.48
CA ILE A 77 0.06 0.79 -11.44
C ILE A 77 0.69 0.02 -10.28
N LYS A 78 0.07 0.08 -9.09
CA LYS A 78 0.55 -0.65 -7.91
C LYS A 78 0.51 -2.17 -8.12
N ALA A 79 -0.55 -2.71 -8.70
CA ALA A 79 -0.65 -4.13 -9.06
C ALA A 79 0.44 -4.54 -10.07
N GLY A 80 0.74 -3.68 -11.05
CA GLY A 80 1.85 -3.88 -11.99
C GLY A 80 3.22 -3.89 -11.29
N LEU A 81 3.44 -2.99 -10.33
CA LEU A 81 4.65 -2.99 -9.51
C LEU A 81 4.77 -4.25 -8.64
N GLN A 82 3.65 -4.79 -8.14
CA GLN A 82 3.63 -6.04 -7.39
C GLN A 82 4.02 -7.26 -8.24
N LEU A 83 3.71 -7.26 -9.53
CA LEU A 83 4.20 -8.31 -10.44
C LEU A 83 5.73 -8.34 -10.54
N LEU A 84 6.40 -7.20 -10.28
CA LEU A 84 7.86 -7.16 -10.26
C LEU A 84 8.45 -7.97 -9.09
N ASN A 85 7.65 -8.30 -8.06
CA ASN A 85 8.07 -9.18 -6.97
C ASN A 85 8.46 -10.58 -7.49
N VAL A 86 7.91 -11.02 -8.63
CA VAL A 86 8.28 -12.31 -9.25
C VAL A 86 9.76 -12.34 -9.64
N PHE A 87 10.37 -11.21 -10.00
CA PHE A 87 11.79 -11.14 -10.37
C PHE A 87 12.73 -11.48 -9.21
N VAL A 88 12.23 -11.42 -7.98
CA VAL A 88 12.99 -11.82 -6.79
C VAL A 88 13.22 -13.34 -6.79
N LEU A 89 12.32 -14.14 -7.37
CA LEU A 89 12.51 -15.59 -7.52
C LEU A 89 13.68 -15.95 -8.44
N ILE A 90 14.03 -15.07 -9.37
CA ILE A 90 15.15 -15.27 -10.31
C ILE A 90 16.42 -14.50 -9.89
N GLY A 91 16.47 -14.03 -8.64
CA GLY A 91 17.64 -13.35 -8.06
C GLY A 91 17.78 -11.87 -8.44
N PHE A 92 16.77 -11.27 -9.07
CA PHE A 92 16.81 -9.87 -9.51
C PHE A 92 15.96 -8.99 -8.57
N SER A 93 16.62 -8.22 -7.69
CA SER A 93 15.97 -7.49 -6.59
C SER A 93 15.49 -6.09 -6.99
N VAL A 94 14.61 -6.01 -7.99
CA VAL A 94 13.99 -4.75 -8.44
C VAL A 94 12.51 -4.70 -8.05
N SER A 95 12.22 -5.04 -6.79
CA SER A 95 10.88 -4.92 -6.21
C SER A 95 10.81 -3.65 -5.34
N PRO A 96 10.13 -2.58 -5.81
CA PRO A 96 9.91 -1.38 -4.99
C PRO A 96 9.15 -1.66 -3.69
N GLU A 97 8.35 -2.74 -3.66
CA GLU A 97 7.60 -3.17 -2.49
C GLU A 97 8.51 -3.74 -1.41
N ILE A 98 9.48 -4.57 -1.77
CA ILE A 98 10.46 -5.10 -0.82
C ILE A 98 11.34 -3.99 -0.29
N TRP A 99 11.81 -3.10 -1.17
CA TRP A 99 12.59 -1.93 -0.74
C TRP A 99 11.80 -1.03 0.21
N ALA A 100 10.53 -0.74 -0.08
CA ALA A 100 9.66 0.02 0.81
C ALA A 100 9.45 -0.70 2.17
N GLY A 101 9.31 -2.03 2.16
CA GLY A 101 9.20 -2.84 3.36
C GLY A 101 10.48 -2.81 4.21
N ILE A 102 11.65 -2.97 3.59
CA ILE A 102 12.96 -2.88 4.28
C ILE A 102 13.14 -1.50 4.92
N ILE A 103 12.86 -0.43 4.16
CA ILE A 103 12.94 0.95 4.68
C ILE A 103 11.97 1.14 5.85
N ALA A 104 10.73 0.66 5.74
CA ALA A 104 9.74 0.76 6.80
C ALA A 104 10.15 0.02 8.07
N VAL A 105 10.76 -1.17 7.93
CA VAL A 105 11.33 -1.92 9.05
C VAL A 105 12.47 -1.14 9.71
N GLY A 106 13.41 -0.61 8.92
CA GLY A 106 14.51 0.21 9.44
C GLY A 106 14.02 1.46 10.18
N ILE A 107 12.99 2.15 9.67
CA ILE A 107 12.37 3.27 10.38
C ILE A 107 11.76 2.81 11.71
N THR A 108 11.07 1.67 11.73
CA THR A 108 10.33 1.21 12.91
C THR A 108 11.28 0.69 14.00
N ASP A 109 12.29 -0.08 13.64
CA ASP A 109 13.23 -0.67 14.59
C ASP A 109 14.38 0.29 14.93
N GLU A 110 15.11 0.79 13.93
CA GLU A 110 16.35 1.54 14.15
C GLU A 110 16.11 3.00 14.55
N ILE A 111 15.07 3.64 13.99
CA ILE A 111 14.79 5.06 14.27
C ILE A 111 13.83 5.22 15.45
N LEU A 112 12.75 4.45 15.48
CA LEU A 112 11.74 4.56 16.54
C LEU A 112 12.02 3.65 17.75
N GLY A 113 12.97 2.70 17.65
CA GLY A 113 13.30 1.78 18.74
C GLY A 113 12.21 0.75 19.04
N ILE A 114 11.25 0.56 18.14
CA ILE A 114 10.12 -0.36 18.34
C ILE A 114 10.52 -1.68 17.67
N ASN A 115 10.99 -2.64 18.46
CA ASN A 115 11.46 -3.89 17.91
C ASN A 115 10.34 -4.94 17.73
N GLN A 116 10.59 -5.90 16.85
CA GLN A 116 9.65 -6.97 16.55
C GLN A 116 9.42 -7.93 17.74
N ILE A 117 10.41 -8.09 18.63
CA ILE A 117 10.37 -9.08 19.72
C ILE A 117 9.56 -8.57 20.92
N GLN A 118 9.82 -7.34 21.37
CA GLN A 118 9.16 -6.74 22.53
C GLN A 118 7.81 -6.14 22.14
N HIS A 119 7.68 -5.62 20.91
CA HIS A 119 6.49 -4.91 20.44
C HIS A 119 5.97 -5.45 19.09
N PRO A 120 5.67 -6.76 18.95
CA PRO A 120 5.33 -7.38 17.67
C PRO A 120 4.11 -6.74 16.98
N PHE A 121 3.10 -6.34 17.76
CA PHE A 121 1.91 -5.68 17.23
C PHE A 121 2.24 -4.28 16.67
N LEU A 122 2.89 -3.44 17.49
CA LEU A 122 3.17 -2.05 17.13
C LEU A 122 4.18 -1.99 15.98
N PHE A 123 5.18 -2.86 16.02
CA PHE A 123 6.15 -3.04 14.94
C PHE A 123 5.47 -3.34 13.61
N ALA A 124 4.57 -4.34 13.59
CA ALA A 124 3.87 -4.74 12.38
C ALA A 124 2.91 -3.65 11.89
N LEU A 125 2.20 -2.98 12.80
CA LEU A 125 1.30 -1.88 12.47
C LEU A 125 2.05 -0.72 11.80
N LEU A 126 3.11 -0.22 12.44
CA LEU A 126 3.88 0.91 11.93
C LEU A 126 4.62 0.55 10.64
N SER A 127 5.24 -0.62 10.57
CA SER A 127 5.88 -1.10 9.33
C SER A 127 4.87 -1.18 8.19
N THR A 128 3.64 -1.65 8.45
CA THR A 128 2.56 -1.69 7.45
C THR A 128 2.15 -0.29 7.00
N LEU A 129 1.99 0.65 7.95
CA LEU A 129 1.65 2.04 7.66
C LEU A 129 2.73 2.75 6.84
N PHE A 130 3.99 2.61 7.23
CA PHE A 130 5.12 3.20 6.52
C PHE A 130 5.31 2.58 5.14
N THR A 131 5.23 1.25 5.01
CA THR A 131 5.33 0.57 3.71
C THR A 131 4.23 1.06 2.77
N GLY A 132 2.98 1.11 3.26
CA GLY A 132 1.85 1.60 2.49
C GLY A 132 2.01 3.07 2.10
N ALA A 133 2.52 3.92 2.98
CA ALA A 133 2.73 5.34 2.72
C ALA A 133 3.83 5.56 1.67
N LEU A 134 4.96 4.87 1.79
CA LEU A 134 6.08 4.93 0.83
C LEU A 134 5.62 4.48 -0.57
N LEU A 135 4.88 3.36 -0.66
CA LEU A 135 4.33 2.89 -1.92
C LEU A 135 3.31 3.86 -2.51
N SER A 136 2.47 4.46 -1.67
CA SER A 136 1.49 5.48 -2.11
C SER A 136 2.19 6.69 -2.69
N LEU A 137 3.27 7.14 -2.05
CA LEU A 137 4.09 8.26 -2.50
C LEU A 137 4.81 7.94 -3.82
N LEU A 138 5.36 6.74 -3.95
CA LEU A 138 5.99 6.27 -5.18
C LEU A 138 5.00 6.24 -6.35
N VAL A 139 3.81 5.69 -6.14
CA VAL A 139 2.75 5.65 -7.17
C VAL A 139 2.28 7.07 -7.51
N ALA A 140 2.16 7.97 -6.53
CA ALA A 140 1.82 9.37 -6.77
C ALA A 140 2.90 10.06 -7.62
N ALA A 141 4.19 9.86 -7.31
CA ALA A 141 5.31 10.40 -8.08
C ALA A 141 5.31 9.88 -9.54
N LEU A 142 5.15 8.57 -9.74
CA LEU A 142 5.05 7.97 -11.07
C LEU A 142 3.87 8.54 -11.87
N THR A 143 2.71 8.69 -11.22
CA THR A 143 1.52 9.26 -11.85
C THR A 143 1.75 10.72 -12.25
N ALA A 144 2.43 11.51 -11.41
CA ALA A 144 2.79 12.89 -11.70
C ALA A 144 3.77 12.98 -12.88
N ILE A 145 4.79 12.12 -12.93
CA ILE A 145 5.76 12.04 -14.04
C ILE A 145 5.03 11.70 -15.35
N ILE A 146 4.17 10.68 -15.34
CA ILE A 146 3.39 10.29 -16.54
C ILE A 146 2.51 11.44 -17.02
N ALA A 147 1.88 12.18 -16.09
CA ALA A 147 1.06 13.34 -16.43
C ALA A 147 1.89 14.48 -17.03
N LEU A 148 3.08 14.76 -16.50
CA LEU A 148 4.00 15.76 -17.04
C LEU A 148 4.48 15.39 -18.44
N VAL A 149 4.91 14.15 -18.66
CA VAL A 149 5.36 13.67 -19.98
C VAL A 149 4.25 13.77 -21.03
N LYS A 150 3.01 13.43 -20.67
CA LYS A 150 1.86 13.58 -21.57
C LYS A 150 1.50 15.02 -21.90
N ARG A 151 1.90 15.99 -21.06
CA ARG A 151 1.65 17.41 -21.29
C ARG A 151 2.73 18.06 -22.17
N CYS A 152 3.93 17.48 -22.21
CA CYS A 152 5.03 17.92 -23.06
C CYS A 152 5.02 17.29 -24.47
N ARG A 153 4.17 16.28 -24.70
CA ARG A 153 3.88 15.71 -26.03
C ARG A 153 2.60 16.30 -26.58
#